data_AF-X1RTY4-F1
#
_entry.id   AF-X1RTY4-F1
#
_cell.length_a   1.000
_cell.length_b   1.000
_cell.length_c   1.000
_cell.angle_alpha   90.00
_cell.angle_beta   90.00
_cell.angle_gamma   90.00
#
_symmetry.space_group_name_H-M   'P 1'
#
loop_
_entity.id
_entity.type
_entity.pdbx_description
1 polymer ?
#
loop_
_entity_poly.entity_id
_entity_poly.type
_entity_poly.pdbx_seq_one_letter_code
_entity_poly.pdbx_strand_id
1 'polypeptide(L)' 'MTIDYKDFTKLDLKVGLIKTCERITKSKTLYRLTVDCGEDKLRQIITGISSYYSPED' A
#
# COMPACT_ATOMS: atom_id res chain seq x y z
N MET A 1 -13.23 -7.34 23.30
CA MET A 1 -12.78 -6.15 22.54
C MET A 1 -13.82 -5.88 21.47
N THR A 2 -14.69 -4.90 21.68
CA THR A 2 -15.75 -4.53 20.75
C THR A 2 -15.41 -3.14 20.20
N ILE A 3 -15.23 -3.03 18.90
CA ILE A 3 -15.04 -1.74 18.22
C ILE A 3 -16.44 -1.24 17.86
N ASP A 4 -16.75 -0.01 18.26
CA ASP A 4 -18.02 0.63 17.91
C ASP A 4 -18.04 0.98 16.41
N TYR A 5 -19.23 0.90 15.79
CA TYR A 5 -19.39 1.18 14.36
C TYR A 5 -18.92 2.60 13.98
N LYS A 6 -19.01 3.56 14.91
CA LYS A 6 -18.50 4.93 14.69
C LYS A 6 -16.98 4.96 14.54
N ASP A 7 -16.25 4.08 15.22
CA ASP A 7 -14.80 4.01 15.10
C ASP A 7 -14.37 3.30 13.82
N PHE A 8 -15.14 2.30 13.36
CA PHE A 8 -14.92 1.69 12.05
C PHE A 8 -15.16 2.69 10.90
N THR A 9 -16.19 3.54 11.02
CA THR A 9 -16.56 4.53 9.99
C THR A 9 -15.50 5.62 9.80
N LYS A 10 -14.63 5.88 10.80
CA LYS A 10 -13.52 6.86 10.66
C LYS A 10 -12.40 6.37 9.73
N LEU A 11 -12.40 5.09 9.35
CA LEU A 11 -11.37 4.51 8.48
C LEU A 11 -11.70 4.80 7.02
N ASP A 12 -10.83 5.56 6.36
CA ASP A 12 -10.92 5.85 4.93
C ASP A 12 -10.23 4.74 4.13
N LEU A 13 -10.95 3.64 3.89
CA LEU A 13 -10.48 2.52 3.08
C LEU A 13 -10.72 2.80 1.61
N LYS A 14 -9.65 2.94 0.85
CA LYS A 14 -9.68 3.16 -0.59
C LYS A 14 -8.94 2.05 -1.32
N VAL A 15 -9.44 1.74 -2.52
CA VAL A 15 -8.77 0.83 -3.44
C VAL A 15 -8.03 1.67 -4.46
N GLY A 16 -6.79 1.29 -4.76
CA GLY A 16 -5.99 1.94 -5.77
C GLY A 16 -5.21 0.94 -6.61
N LEU A 17 -4.88 1.37 -7.82
CA LEU A 17 -4.07 0.60 -8.75
C LEU A 17 -2.59 0.90 -8.52
N ILE A 18 -1.80 -0.14 -8.30
CA ILE A 18 -0.35 -0.02 -8.25
C ILE A 18 0.13 0.32 -9.67
N LYS A 19 0.78 1.49 -9.81
CA LYS A 19 1.36 1.97 -11.07
C LYS A 19 2.82 1.60 -11.21
N THR A 20 3.59 1.66 -10.12
CA THR A 20 5.00 1.25 -10.12
C THR A 20 5.34 0.49 -8.85
N CYS A 21 6.21 -0.51 -8.99
CA CYS A 21 6.78 -1.28 -7.88
C CYS A 21 8.30 -1.25 -8.02
N GLU A 22 8.99 -0.61 -7.07
CA GLU A 22 10.45 -0.52 -7.05
C GLU A 22 11.01 -1.17 -5.78
N ARG A 23 12.01 -2.05 -5.97
CA ARG A 23 12.73 -2.66 -4.84
C ARG A 23 13.69 -1.64 -4.23
N ILE A 24 13.64 -1.46 -2.91
CA ILE A 24 14.64 -0.64 -2.24
C ILE A 24 15.87 -1.50 -1.97
N THR A 25 16.96 -1.25 -2.71
CA THR A 25 18.25 -1.95 -2.58
C THR A 25 18.83 -1.93 -1.15
N LYS A 26 18.37 -0.99 -0.30
CA LYS A 26 18.76 -0.85 1.10
C LYS A 26 18.02 -1.78 2.08
N SER A 27 16.99 -2.50 1.65
CA SER A 27 16.23 -3.41 2.51
C SER A 27 15.73 -4.62 1.73
N LYS A 28 16.15 -5.82 2.15
CA LYS A 28 15.78 -7.10 1.52
C LYS A 28 14.27 -7.40 1.54
N THR A 29 13.49 -6.66 2.32
CA THR A 29 12.07 -6.96 2.58
C THR A 29 11.10 -5.83 2.21
N LEU A 30 11.58 -4.66 1.78
CA LEU A 30 10.74 -3.49 1.52
C LEU A 30 10.63 -3.19 0.02
N TYR A 31 9.39 -3.13 -0.46
CA TYR A 31 9.05 -2.59 -1.79
C TYR A 31 8.44 -1.20 -1.64
N ARG A 32 8.82 -0.30 -2.56
CA ARG A 32 8.21 1.02 -2.74
C ARG A 32 7.17 0.89 -3.85
N LEU A 33 5.90 0.88 -3.46
CA LEU A 33 4.77 0.85 -4.37
C LEU A 33 4.26 2.27 -4.57
N THR A 34 4.00 2.64 -5.81
CA THR A 34 3.29 3.87 -6.14
C THR A 34 1.87 3.47 -6.54
N VAL A 35 0.90 3.85 -5.71
CA VAL A 35 -0.50 3.48 -5.86
C VAL A 35 -1.33 4.70 -6.24
N ASP A 36 -2.10 4.53 -7.30
CA ASP A 36 -3.10 5.47 -7.77
C ASP A 36 -4.46 5.09 -7.16
N CYS A 37 -4.86 5.75 -6.09
CA CYS A 37 -6.17 5.55 -5.46
C CYS A 37 -7.28 6.43 -6.06
N GLY A 38 -7.12 6.93 -7.29
CA GLY A 38 -8.04 7.91 -7.87
C GLY A 38 -8.00 9.29 -7.20
N GLU A 39 -6.94 9.55 -6.41
CA GLU A 39 -6.59 10.89 -5.93
C GLU A 39 -5.62 11.52 -6.94
N ASP A 40 -5.70 12.85 -7.15
CA ASP A 40 -4.89 13.63 -8.11
C ASP A 40 -3.36 13.43 -7.95
N LYS A 41 -2.93 12.86 -6.82
CA LYS A 41 -1.54 12.50 -6.53
C LYS A 41 -1.40 11.00 -6.27
N LEU A 42 -0.47 10.41 -7.02
CA LEU A 42 0.05 9.08 -6.77
C LEU A 42 0.59 8.98 -5.34
N ARG A 43 0.06 8.04 -4.54
CA ARG A 43 0.52 7.80 -3.18
C ARG A 43 1.65 6.80 -3.20
N GLN A 44 2.73 7.14 -2.53
CA GLN A 44 3.80 6.21 -2.28
C GLN A 44 3.53 5.43 -1.00
N ILE A 45 3.53 4.11 -1.10
CA ILE A 45 3.37 3.18 0.00
C ILE A 45 4.61 2.31 0.07
N ILE A 46 5.20 2.20 1.26
CA ILE A 46 6.31 1.27 1.50
C ILE A 46 5.73 0.05 2.19
N THR A 47 5.81 -1.10 1.53
CA THR A 47 5.24 -2.35 2.03
C THR A 47 6.34 -3.37 2.25
N GLY A 48 6.29 -4.05 3.40
CA GLY A 48 7.17 -5.17 3.75
C GLY A 48 6.77 -6.50 3.10
N ILE A 49 6.02 -6.49 2.01
CA ILE A 49 5.49 -7.70 1.35
C ILE A 49 6.50 -8.35 0.41
N SER A 50 7.79 -8.02 0.52
CA SER A 50 8.76 -8.44 -0.48
C SER A 50 9.01 -9.94 -0.55
N SER A 51 8.57 -10.67 0.46
CA SER A 51 8.60 -12.13 0.51
C SER A 51 7.37 -12.78 -0.12
N TYR A 52 6.32 -12.02 -0.43
CA TYR A 52 5.03 -12.55 -0.86
C TYR A 52 4.69 -12.22 -2.32
N TYR A 53 5.15 -11.09 -2.85
CA TYR A 53 4.88 -10.69 -4.23
C TYR A 53 6.16 -10.18 -4.91
N SER A 54 6.40 -10.70 -6.11
CA SER A 54 7.44 -10.18 -7.00
C SER A 54 6.92 -8.94 -7.71
N PRO A 55 7.76 -7.95 -8.05
CA PRO A 55 7.33 -6.76 -8.80
C PRO A 55 6.77 -7.06 -10.21
N GLU A 56 6.86 -8.33 -10.64
CA GLU A 56 6.42 -8.83 -11.94
C GLU A 56 5.08 -9.60 -11.87
N ASP A 57 4.51 -9.80 -10.66
CA ASP A 57 3.23 -10.48 -10.43
C ASP A 57 2.11 -9.49 -10.06
#